data_AF-A0A7Z7ETG3-F1
#
_entry.id   AF-A0A7Z7ETG3-F1
#
_cell.length_a   1.000
_cell.length_b   1.000
_cell.length_c   1.000
_cell.angle_alpha   90.00
_cell.angle_beta   90.00
_cell.angle_gamma   90.00
#
_symmetry.space_group_name_H-M   'P 1'
#
loop_
_entity.id
_entity.type
_entity.pdbx_description
1 polymer ?
#
loop_
_entity_poly.entity_id
_entity_poly.type
_entity_poly.pdbx_seq_one_letter_code
_entity_poly.pdbx_strand_id
1 'polypeptide(L)'
;MTKTLHHIRHWPTPEWRERYLLAPSCVLLSEAALLHAYQVPGALREIPVPAYVLIDELAQLQAHYPILSEEPPAGLIQVNAAQWVELTLNCQPVLLWDDMTVAANKAEEN
;
A
#
# COMPACT_ATOMS: atom_id res chain seq x y z
N MET A 1 5.39 -20.46 -2.91
CA MET A 1 4.45 -19.54 -3.60
C MET A 1 5.07 -18.16 -3.54
N THR A 2 5.19 -17.47 -4.67
CA THR A 2 5.72 -16.11 -4.71
C THR A 2 4.69 -15.13 -4.17
N LYS A 3 5.12 -14.21 -3.31
CA LYS A 3 4.24 -13.20 -2.71
C LYS A 3 4.09 -12.02 -3.68
N THR A 4 2.89 -11.51 -3.88
CA THR A 4 2.71 -10.30 -4.71
C THR A 4 2.89 -9.04 -3.88
N LEU A 5 3.60 -8.04 -4.39
CA LEU A 5 3.74 -6.74 -3.74
C LEU A 5 2.91 -5.69 -4.50
N HIS A 6 1.94 -5.08 -3.84
CA HIS A 6 1.12 -4.01 -4.40
C HIS A 6 1.62 -2.67 -3.87
N HIS A 7 2.24 -1.86 -4.72
CA HIS A 7 2.58 -0.48 -4.41
C HIS A 7 1.37 0.40 -4.73
N ILE A 8 0.78 1.02 -3.71
CA ILE A 8 -0.46 1.79 -3.83
C ILE A 8 -0.22 3.25 -3.41
N ARG A 9 -0.59 4.18 -4.28
CA ARG A 9 -0.45 5.64 -4.06
C ARG A 9 -1.73 6.30 -3.54
N HIS A 10 -2.87 5.67 -3.81
CA HIS A 10 -4.19 6.09 -3.35
C HIS A 10 -4.83 4.99 -2.49
N TRP A 11 -5.70 5.40 -1.57
CA TRP A 11 -6.39 4.45 -0.70
C TRP A 11 -7.28 3.51 -1.56
N PRO A 12 -7.17 2.18 -1.39
CA PRO A 12 -7.88 1.23 -2.24
C PRO A 12 -9.39 1.24 -1.95
N THR A 13 -10.20 1.07 -3.00
CA THR A 13 -11.65 0.86 -2.85
C THR A 13 -11.94 -0.52 -2.22
N PRO A 14 -13.12 -0.72 -1.61
CA PRO A 14 -13.55 -2.05 -1.15
C PRO A 14 -13.40 -3.13 -2.24
N GLU A 15 -13.92 -2.88 -3.45
CA GLU A 15 -13.89 -3.88 -4.52
C GLU A 15 -12.45 -4.23 -4.95
N TRP A 16 -11.55 -3.23 -4.97
CA TRP A 16 -10.15 -3.47 -5.29
C TRP A 16 -9.49 -4.35 -4.21
N ARG A 17 -9.75 -4.09 -2.93
CA ARG A 17 -9.17 -4.86 -1.82
C ARG A 17 -9.59 -6.33 -1.89
N GLU A 18 -10.88 -6.58 -2.10
CA GLU A 18 -11.42 -7.94 -2.21
C GLU A 18 -10.81 -8.72 -3.38
N ARG A 19 -10.48 -8.01 -4.47
CA ARG A 19 -9.93 -8.63 -5.68
C ARG A 19 -8.42 -8.87 -5.62
N TYR A 20 -7.66 -7.96 -5.01
CA TYR A 20 -6.20 -7.94 -5.12
C TYR A 20 -5.46 -8.22 -3.80
N LEU A 21 -6.05 -7.94 -2.63
CA LEU A 21 -5.40 -8.18 -1.33
C LEU A 21 -5.62 -9.61 -0.82
N LEU A 22 -5.42 -10.59 -1.70
CA LEU A 22 -5.54 -12.01 -1.38
C LEU A 22 -4.15 -12.58 -1.05
N ALA A 23 -4.08 -13.47 -0.06
CA ALA A 23 -2.83 -14.13 0.30
C ALA A 23 -2.36 -15.10 -0.81
N PRO A 24 -1.04 -15.20 -1.08
CA PRO A 24 0.05 -14.45 -0.47
C PRO A 24 0.32 -13.11 -1.16
N SER A 25 0.01 -11.99 -0.50
CA SER A 25 0.35 -10.64 -0.96
C SER A 25 0.76 -9.71 0.19
N CYS A 26 1.25 -8.53 -0.15
CA CYS A 26 1.46 -7.40 0.75
C CYS A 26 1.36 -6.07 0.02
N VAL A 27 1.22 -4.98 0.78
CA VAL A 27 1.12 -3.64 0.23
C VAL A 27 2.28 -2.76 0.67
N LEU A 28 2.74 -1.88 -0.24
CA LEU A 28 3.55 -0.72 0.08
C LEU A 28 2.66 0.51 -0.07
N LEU A 29 2.44 1.25 1.02
CA LEU A 29 1.68 2.48 1.03
C LEU A 29 2.61 3.65 0.71
N SER A 30 2.17 4.50 -0.20
CA SER A 30 2.89 5.70 -0.61
C SER A 30 1.93 6.89 -0.74
N GLU A 31 2.46 8.11 -0.67
CA GLU A 31 1.75 9.35 -0.97
C GLU A 31 0.38 9.48 -0.24
N ALA A 32 -0.72 9.60 -0.98
CA ALA A 32 -2.05 9.82 -0.43
C ALA A 32 -2.59 8.60 0.33
N ALA A 33 -2.19 7.38 -0.04
CA ALA A 33 -2.55 6.17 0.70
C ALA A 33 -1.93 6.18 2.10
N LEU A 34 -0.67 6.63 2.20
CA LEU A 34 0.01 6.77 3.49
C LEU A 34 -0.67 7.83 4.36
N LEU A 35 -1.00 8.99 3.78
CA LEU A 35 -1.73 10.04 4.51
C LEU A 35 -3.07 9.55 5.04
N HIS A 36 -3.83 8.80 4.24
CA HIS A 36 -5.09 8.22 4.67
C HIS A 36 -4.92 7.27 5.87
N ALA A 37 -3.87 6.45 5.88
CA ALA A 37 -3.58 5.53 6.98
C ALA A 37 -3.33 6.25 8.32
N TYR A 38 -2.75 7.46 8.28
CA TYR A 38 -2.54 8.31 9.46
C TYR A 38 -3.79 9.12 9.84
N GLN A 39 -4.53 9.61 8.85
CA GLN A 39 -5.71 10.47 9.08
C GLN A 39 -6.93 9.72 9.58
N VAL A 40 -7.09 8.45 9.20
CA VAL A 40 -8.28 7.65 9.50
C VAL A 40 -7.93 6.55 10.52
N PRO A 41 -8.34 6.71 11.79
CA PRO A 41 -8.07 5.72 12.82
C PRO A 41 -8.62 4.34 12.44
N GLY A 42 -7.74 3.35 12.38
CA GLY A 42 -8.11 1.97 12.10
C GLY A 42 -8.25 1.62 10.62
N ALA A 43 -7.92 2.51 9.68
CA ALA A 43 -7.94 2.22 8.24
C ALA A 43 -7.12 0.97 7.87
N LEU A 44 -5.97 0.77 8.52
CA LEU A 44 -5.13 -0.43 8.32
C LEU A 44 -5.82 -1.75 8.69
N ARG A 45 -6.89 -1.74 9.49
CA ARG A 45 -7.68 -2.96 9.78
C ARG A 45 -8.39 -3.49 8.55
N GLU A 46 -8.61 -2.62 7.55
CA GLU A 46 -9.23 -3.00 6.28
C GLU A 46 -8.21 -3.55 5.27
N ILE A 47 -6.92 -3.58 5.61
CA ILE A 47 -5.85 -4.17 4.80
C ILE A 47 -5.49 -5.53 5.44
N PRO A 48 -6.01 -6.66 4.91
CA PRO A 48 -5.86 -7.97 5.52
C PRO A 48 -4.48 -8.62 5.28
N VAL A 49 -3.50 -7.83 4.82
CA VAL A 49 -2.14 -8.28 4.45
C VAL A 49 -1.10 -7.33 5.05
N PRO A 50 0.18 -7.74 5.13
CA PRO A 50 1.23 -6.86 5.64
C PRO A 50 1.30 -5.55 4.86
N ALA A 51 1.29 -4.42 5.58
CA ALA A 51 1.40 -3.09 5.04
C ALA A 51 2.76 -2.48 5.37
N TYR A 52 3.45 -1.98 4.37
CA TYR A 52 4.78 -1.40 4.47
C TYR A 52 4.79 0.08 4.07
N VAL A 53 5.77 0.83 4.56
CA VAL A 53 6.10 2.19 4.10
C VAL A 53 7.62 2.34 4.02
N LEU A 54 8.12 3.08 3.02
CA LEU A 54 9.53 3.41 2.95
C LEU A 54 9.88 4.50 3.97
N ILE A 55 10.91 4.27 4.79
CA ILE A 55 11.39 5.27 5.76
C ILE A 55 11.80 6.57 5.06
N ASP A 56 12.49 6.47 3.93
CA ASP A 56 12.96 7.63 3.18
C ASP A 56 11.80 8.45 2.60
N GLU A 57 10.70 7.79 2.22
CA GLU A 57 9.51 8.48 1.73
C GLU A 57 8.74 9.13 2.88
N LEU A 58 8.58 8.41 4.00
CA LEU A 58 7.95 8.97 5.21
C LEU A 58 8.67 10.24 5.66
N ALA A 59 10.01 10.23 5.69
CA ALA A 59 10.83 11.39 6.04
C ALA A 59 10.63 12.57 5.08
N GLN A 60 10.49 12.31 3.78
CA GLN A 60 10.23 13.35 2.78
C GLN A 60 8.84 13.96 2.95
N LEU A 61 7.81 13.12 3.14
CA LEU A 61 6.43 13.56 3.28
C LEU A 61 6.18 14.27 4.62
N GLN A 62 6.91 13.94 5.69
CA GLN A 62 6.84 14.63 6.99
C GLN A 62 7.13 16.14 6.87
N ALA A 63 8.00 16.55 5.95
CA ALA A 63 8.29 17.97 5.71
C ALA A 63 7.06 18.75 5.18
N HIS A 64 6.10 18.03 4.56
CA HIS A 64 4.91 18.62 3.95
C HIS A 64 3.63 18.35 4.75
N TYR A 65 3.60 17.27 5.55
CA TYR A 65 2.42 16.80 6.26
C TYR A 65 2.75 16.48 7.73
N PRO A 66 2.49 17.42 8.66
CA PRO A 66 2.84 17.28 10.08
C PRO A 66 2.25 16.04 10.78
N ILE A 67 1.10 15.54 10.30
CA ILE A 67 0.46 14.33 10.84
C ILE A 67 1.35 13.08 10.70
N LEU A 68 2.25 13.05 9.71
CA LEU A 68 3.17 11.93 9.50
C LEU A 68 4.33 11.89 10.51
N SER A 69 4.51 12.97 11.29
CA SER A 69 5.50 13.03 12.37
C SER A 69 5.01 12.37 13.66
N GLU A 70 3.73 12.00 13.74
CA GLU A 70 3.18 11.24 14.84
C GLU A 70 3.64 9.77 14.81
N GLU A 71 3.35 9.04 15.88
CA GLU A 71 3.66 7.61 15.95
C GLU A 71 2.99 6.86 14.77
N PRO A 72 3.72 5.99 14.05
CA PRO A 72 3.15 5.25 12.93
C PRO A 72 1.93 4.42 13.37
N PRO A 73 0.85 4.40 12.58
CA PRO A 73 -0.33 3.60 12.88
C PRO A 73 0.01 2.13 13.11
N ALA A 74 -0.63 1.52 14.11
CA ALA A 74 -0.42 0.12 14.42
C ALA A 74 -0.69 -0.78 13.20
N GLY A 75 0.28 -1.64 12.88
CA GLY A 75 0.23 -2.52 11.70
C GLY A 75 0.99 -2.00 10.48
N LEU A 76 1.47 -0.74 10.49
CA LEU A 76 2.35 -0.20 9.45
C LEU A 76 3.82 -0.57 9.74
N ILE A 77 4.45 -1.28 8.81
CA ILE A 77 5.84 -1.72 8.93
C ILE A 77 6.74 -0.76 8.15
N GLN A 78 7.67 -0.11 8.84
CA GLN A 78 8.65 0.75 8.21
C GLN A 78 9.80 -0.08 7.61
N VAL A 79 10.15 0.18 6.35
CA VAL A 79 11.25 -0.50 5.66
C VAL A 79 12.29 0.50 5.17
N ASN A 80 13.57 0.17 5.36
CA ASN A 80 14.68 0.93 4.80
C ASN A 80 15.02 0.47 3.37
N ALA A 81 15.97 1.15 2.72
CA ALA A 81 16.39 0.84 1.35
C ALA A 81 16.88 -0.62 1.16
N ALA A 82 17.60 -1.19 2.14
CA ALA A 82 18.06 -2.57 2.04
C ALA A 82 16.90 -3.57 2.14
N GLN A 83 16.00 -3.35 3.10
CA GLN A 83 14.79 -4.15 3.29
C GLN A 83 13.83 -4.03 2.10
N TRP A 84 13.78 -2.87 1.45
CA TRP A 84 13.03 -2.66 0.21
C TRP A 84 13.56 -3.55 -0.93
N VAL A 85 14.87 -3.60 -1.12
CA VAL A 85 15.49 -4.47 -2.13
C VAL A 85 15.17 -5.94 -1.81
N GLU A 86 15.33 -6.36 -0.56
CA GLU A 86 14.96 -7.72 -0.15
C GLU A 86 13.47 -8.03 -0.36
N LEU A 87 12.59 -7.07 -0.07
CA LEU A 87 11.14 -7.23 -0.26
C LEU A 87 10.80 -7.44 -1.74
N THR A 88 11.39 -6.66 -2.64
CA THR A 88 11.13 -6.77 -4.09
C THR A 88 11.75 -8.01 -4.72
N LEU A 89 12.84 -8.56 -4.15
CA LEU A 89 13.39 -9.85 -4.56
C LEU A 89 12.50 -11.02 -4.10
N ASN A 90 11.93 -10.93 -2.89
CA ASN A 90 11.07 -11.96 -2.32
C ASN A 90 9.62 -11.88 -2.83
N CYS A 91 9.19 -10.72 -3.33
CA CYS A 91 7.85 -10.50 -3.83
C CYS A 91 7.83 -10.28 -5.34
N GLN A 92 7.22 -11.21 -6.07
CA GLN A 92 7.09 -11.18 -7.52
C GLN A 92 5.68 -11.64 -7.91
N PRO A 93 4.91 -10.83 -8.68
CA PRO A 93 5.30 -9.54 -9.25
C PRO A 93 5.21 -8.37 -8.26
N VAL A 94 5.86 -7.25 -8.61
CA VAL A 94 5.64 -5.93 -7.99
C VAL A 94 4.69 -5.15 -8.89
N LEU A 95 3.52 -4.78 -8.37
CA LEU A 95 2.45 -4.12 -9.11
C LEU A 95 2.28 -2.69 -8.59
N LEU A 96 2.45 -1.70 -9.45
CA LEU A 96 2.18 -0.29 -9.15
C LEU A 96 0.74 0.07 -9.50
N TRP A 97 0.06 0.74 -8.57
CA TRP A 97 -1.31 1.20 -8.73
C TRP A 97 -1.40 2.70 -8.47
N ASP A 98 -1.50 3.45 -9.56
CA ASP A 98 -1.76 4.89 -9.55
C ASP A 98 -3.26 5.20 -9.43
N ASP A 99 -4.12 4.36 -10.02
CA ASP A 99 -5.57 4.49 -9.95
C ASP A 99 -6.17 3.17 -9.44
N MET A 100 -6.99 3.26 -8.38
CA MET A 100 -7.58 2.10 -7.69
C MET A 100 -8.94 1.72 -8.25
N THR A 101 -9.33 2.32 -9.39
CA THR A 101 -10.57 1.97 -10.06
C THR A 101 -10.39 0.62 -10.72
N VAL A 102 -11.14 -0.38 -10.26
CA VAL A 102 -11.29 -1.62 -11.01
C VAL A 102 -12.02 -1.23 -12.29
N ALA A 103 -11.33 -1.27 -13.43
CA ALA A 103 -12.00 -1.11 -14.71
C ALA A 103 -13.16 -2.10 -14.73
N ALA A 104 -14.39 -1.58 -14.77
CA ALA A 104 -15.56 -2.41 -15.00
C ALA A 104 -15.26 -3.19 -16.29
N ASN A 105 -15.29 -4.52 -16.21
CA ASN A 105 -15.21 -5.35 -17.40
C ASN A 105 -16.38 -4.95 -18.30
N LYS A 106 -16.17 -3.99 -19.19
CA LYS A 106 -16.97 -3.84 -20.39
C LYS A 106 -16.57 -4.98 -21.30
N ALA A 107 -17.08 -6.16 -20.99
CA ALA A 107 -17.44 -7.11 -22.03
C ALA A 107 -18.62 -6.46 -22.78
N GLU A 108 -18.32 -5.50 -23.65
CA GLU A 108 -19.21 -5.17 -24.74
C GLU A 108 -19.05 -6.31 -25.75
N GLU A 109 -19.87 -7.35 -25.55
CA GLU A 109 -20.28 -8.23 -26.64
C GLU A 109 -20.97 -7.36 -27.71
N ASN A 110 -20.34 -7.25 -28.87
CA ASN A 110 -21.04 -7.09 -30.15
C ASN A 110 -20.13 -7.48 -31.33
#